data_AF-A2G8G5-F1
#
_entry.id   AF-A2G8G5-F1
#
_cell.length_a   1.000
_cell.length_b   1.000
_cell.length_c   1.000
_cell.angle_alpha   90.00
_cell.angle_beta   90.00
_cell.angle_gamma   90.00
#
_symmetry.space_group_name_H-M   'P 1'
#
loop_
_entity.id
_entity.type
_entity.pdbx_description
1 polymer ?
#
loop_
_entity_poly.entity_id
_entity_poly.type
_entity_poly.pdbx_seq_one_letter_code
_entity_poly.pdbx_strand_id
1 'polypeptide(L)'
;MEPPKADKMEPPKVDKIAESMLNQAEKLWKLSKDQQACEWYEKYFQRTYKEGDPITPKLATNLLHYAESLLNKPANTAEDKAQRDDDLETAAEYCVTARETYMNAKPEEYEFKNYINTYVFLGRISNLFNRFKQAVREFSKALDICEHDQRATWRNKAEICLFLGGAYENCEKPKAGIEALKPGVELITAEIEKESDPEKKKQLEDLRSDLTDVLKRLEEDLKEQENDPELQKELAKQEEEEEEEEEDGEEEEGGEEDDEEEEVDEGEKKEEKPKEEEKKEDKPKEEEKKEDKPAEEKPKEEEKKEDKPAEEKKE
;
A
#
# COMPACT_ATOMS: atom_id res chain seq x y z
N MET A 1 16.65 2.58 -57.75
CA MET A 1 16.88 2.76 -56.31
C MET A 1 16.23 1.57 -55.63
N GLU A 2 17.02 0.66 -55.09
CA GLU A 2 16.49 -0.44 -54.27
C GLU A 2 16.09 0.12 -52.89
N PRO A 3 14.98 -0.36 -52.30
CA PRO A 3 14.62 0.03 -50.94
C PRO A 3 15.69 -0.47 -49.96
N PRO A 4 16.00 0.32 -48.91
CA PRO A 4 16.95 -0.12 -47.89
C PRO A 4 16.43 -1.42 -47.26
N LYS A 5 17.30 -2.43 -47.22
CA LYS A 5 17.01 -3.70 -46.56
C LYS A 5 16.76 -3.41 -45.09
N ALA A 6 15.58 -3.81 -44.60
CA ALA A 6 15.27 -3.78 -43.18
C ALA A 6 16.37 -4.54 -42.43
N ASP A 7 17.11 -3.80 -41.61
CA ASP A 7 18.12 -4.37 -40.74
C ASP A 7 17.39 -5.35 -39.81
N LYS A 8 17.72 -6.63 -39.93
CA LYS A 8 17.19 -7.66 -39.03
C LYS A 8 17.81 -7.40 -37.67
N MET A 9 17.17 -6.58 -36.84
CA MET A 9 17.51 -6.51 -35.42
C MET A 9 17.41 -7.93 -34.87
N GLU A 10 18.57 -8.51 -34.54
CA GLU A 10 18.61 -9.77 -33.81
C GLU A 10 17.86 -9.57 -32.50
N PRO A 11 16.96 -10.50 -32.12
CA PRO A 11 16.26 -10.39 -30.85
C PRO A 11 17.30 -10.32 -29.72
N PRO A 12 17.08 -9.46 -28.71
CA PRO A 12 18.02 -9.31 -27.62
C PRO A 12 18.30 -10.68 -26.97
N LYS A 13 19.58 -10.96 -26.73
CA LYS A 13 19.99 -12.22 -26.09
C LYS A 13 19.37 -12.29 -24.70
N VAL A 14 18.51 -13.28 -24.48
CA VAL A 14 17.90 -13.57 -23.17
C VAL A 14 19.01 -13.81 -22.15
N ASP A 15 19.04 -12.99 -21.12
CA ASP A 15 19.96 -13.16 -19.99
C ASP A 15 19.48 -14.33 -19.12
N LYS A 16 19.98 -15.53 -19.44
CA LYS A 16 19.63 -16.77 -18.74
C LYS A 16 19.90 -16.73 -17.24
N ILE A 17 20.83 -15.90 -16.80
CA ILE A 17 21.13 -15.75 -15.37
C ILE A 17 20.01 -14.95 -14.69
N ALA A 18 19.60 -13.84 -15.29
CA ALA A 18 18.48 -13.05 -14.79
C ALA A 18 17.17 -13.86 -14.77
N GLU A 19 16.90 -14.64 -15.82
CA GLU A 19 15.74 -15.53 -15.87
C GLU A 19 15.77 -16.59 -14.76
N SER A 20 16.95 -17.17 -14.48
CA SER A 20 17.11 -18.11 -13.37
C SER A 20 16.89 -17.44 -12.00
N MET A 21 17.32 -16.19 -11.82
CA MET A 21 17.09 -15.43 -10.59
C MET A 21 15.61 -15.17 -10.38
N LEU A 22 14.91 -14.69 -11.40
CA LEU A 22 13.47 -14.43 -11.35
C LEU A 22 12.68 -15.71 -11.04
N ASN A 23 12.99 -16.82 -11.72
CA ASN A 23 12.33 -18.10 -11.47
C ASN A 23 12.51 -18.57 -10.00
N GLN A 24 13.67 -18.30 -9.42
CA GLN A 24 13.93 -18.64 -8.02
C GLN A 24 13.18 -17.69 -7.06
N ALA A 25 13.12 -16.39 -7.37
CA ALA A 25 12.33 -15.41 -6.62
C ALA A 25 10.84 -15.79 -6.61
N GLU A 26 10.25 -16.01 -7.79
CA GLU A 26 8.84 -16.39 -7.92
C GLU A 26 8.50 -17.69 -7.20
N LYS A 27 9.39 -18.69 -7.27
CA LYS A 27 9.20 -19.96 -6.57
C LYS A 27 9.13 -19.75 -5.06
N LEU A 28 9.97 -18.88 -4.51
CA LEU A 28 10.01 -18.59 -3.07
C LEU A 28 8.82 -17.74 -2.64
N TRP A 29 8.44 -16.76 -3.46
CA TRP A 29 7.23 -15.95 -3.27
C TRP A 29 5.96 -16.83 -3.22
N LYS A 30 5.79 -17.76 -4.18
CA LYS A 30 4.67 -18.73 -4.20
C LYS A 30 4.64 -19.67 -2.98
N LEU A 31 5.77 -19.83 -2.30
CA LEU A 31 5.89 -20.63 -1.07
C LEU A 31 5.85 -19.78 0.21
N SER A 32 5.52 -18.48 0.10
CA SER A 32 5.50 -17.51 1.20
C SER A 32 6.82 -17.48 1.98
N LYS A 33 7.94 -17.62 1.28
CA LYS A 33 9.30 -17.49 1.84
C LYS A 33 9.82 -16.09 1.57
N ASP A 34 9.11 -15.09 2.08
CA ASP A 34 9.20 -13.69 1.65
C ASP A 34 10.60 -13.08 1.84
N GLN A 35 11.27 -13.37 2.95
CA GLN A 35 12.67 -12.95 3.16
C GLN A 35 13.59 -13.44 2.03
N GLN A 36 13.48 -14.73 1.67
CA GLN A 36 14.32 -15.31 0.63
C GLN A 36 13.90 -14.82 -0.76
N ALA A 37 12.61 -14.59 -0.98
CA ALA A 37 12.10 -14.02 -2.23
C ALA A 37 12.68 -12.61 -2.46
N CYS A 38 12.71 -11.76 -1.42
CA CYS A 38 13.31 -10.43 -1.46
C CYS A 38 14.77 -10.47 -1.91
N GLU A 39 15.59 -11.34 -1.31
CA GLU A 39 17.01 -11.50 -1.67
C GLU A 39 17.23 -11.88 -3.14
N TRP A 40 16.29 -12.62 -3.75
CA TRP A 40 16.38 -13.02 -5.15
C TRP A 40 15.83 -11.95 -6.10
N TYR A 41 14.76 -11.25 -5.72
CA TYR A 41 14.26 -10.10 -6.47
C TYR A 41 15.28 -8.98 -6.51
N GLU A 42 15.94 -8.66 -5.38
CA GLU A 42 16.98 -7.63 -5.33
C GLU A 42 18.12 -7.94 -6.31
N LYS A 43 18.64 -9.17 -6.30
CA LYS A 43 19.67 -9.63 -7.25
C LYS A 43 19.20 -9.58 -8.70
N TYR A 44 17.93 -9.89 -8.94
CA TYR A 44 17.33 -9.81 -10.26
C TYR A 44 17.30 -8.35 -10.74
N PHE A 45 16.73 -7.43 -9.96
CA PHE A 45 16.59 -6.02 -10.33
C PHE A 45 17.95 -5.31 -10.44
N GLN A 46 18.91 -5.57 -9.54
CA GLN A 46 20.30 -5.05 -9.67
C GLN A 46 20.96 -5.46 -10.99
N ARG A 47 20.54 -6.58 -11.59
CA ARG A 47 21.10 -7.09 -12.85
C ARG A 47 20.34 -6.61 -14.08
N THR A 48 19.01 -6.52 -13.98
CA THR A 48 18.14 -6.27 -15.14
C THR A 48 17.69 -4.84 -15.27
N TYR A 49 17.62 -4.11 -14.16
CA TYR A 49 17.14 -2.74 -14.14
C TYR A 49 18.31 -1.76 -14.29
N LYS A 50 18.13 -0.79 -15.18
CA LYS A 50 18.98 0.38 -15.29
C LYS A 50 18.09 1.59 -15.16
N GLU A 51 18.60 2.59 -14.45
CA GLU A 51 17.91 3.86 -14.30
C GLU A 51 17.55 4.45 -15.67
N GLY A 52 16.28 4.81 -15.85
CA GLY A 52 15.74 5.35 -17.10
C GLY A 52 15.21 4.33 -18.10
N ASP A 53 15.37 3.02 -17.87
CA ASP A 53 14.74 2.00 -18.73
C ASP A 53 13.21 1.97 -18.48
N PRO A 54 12.38 1.93 -19.53
CA PRO A 54 10.93 1.92 -19.37
C PRO A 54 10.45 0.64 -18.68
N ILE A 55 9.54 0.80 -17.72
CA ILE A 55 8.92 -0.33 -17.03
C ILE A 55 7.85 -0.95 -17.94
N THR A 56 8.08 -2.20 -18.34
CA THR A 56 7.09 -2.97 -19.09
C THR A 56 6.05 -3.59 -18.16
N PRO A 57 4.84 -3.96 -18.63
CA PRO A 57 3.83 -4.64 -17.80
C PRO A 57 4.33 -5.94 -17.14
N LYS A 58 5.23 -6.65 -17.82
CA LYS A 58 5.90 -7.83 -17.26
C LYS A 58 6.83 -7.46 -16.10
N LEU A 59 7.59 -6.38 -16.23
CA LEU A 59 8.47 -5.91 -15.17
C LEU A 59 7.68 -5.34 -13.98
N ALA A 60 6.60 -4.60 -14.25
CA ALA A 60 5.64 -4.14 -13.23
C ALA A 60 5.07 -5.30 -12.41
N THR A 61 4.77 -6.43 -13.05
CA THR A 61 4.32 -7.66 -12.35
C THR A 61 5.40 -8.19 -11.40
N ASN A 62 6.66 -8.18 -11.81
CA ASN A 62 7.76 -8.59 -10.94
C ASN A 62 7.98 -7.62 -9.78
N LEU A 63 7.83 -6.31 -10.02
CA LEU A 63 7.89 -5.28 -8.98
C LEU A 63 6.78 -5.50 -7.95
N LEU A 64 5.58 -5.82 -8.42
CA LEU A 64 4.44 -6.08 -7.55
C LEU A 64 4.64 -7.33 -6.66
N HIS A 65 5.16 -8.43 -7.21
CA HIS A 65 5.50 -9.60 -6.40
C HIS A 65 6.62 -9.31 -5.40
N TYR A 66 7.58 -8.45 -5.76
CA TYR A 66 8.62 -8.02 -4.83
C TYR A 66 8.04 -7.14 -3.71
N ALA A 67 7.17 -6.18 -4.05
CA ALA A 67 6.45 -5.36 -3.08
C ALA A 67 5.63 -6.22 -2.10
N GLU A 68 4.95 -7.27 -2.58
CA GLU A 68 4.25 -8.22 -1.72
C GLU A 68 5.20 -8.95 -0.76
N SER A 69 6.35 -9.41 -1.25
CA SER A 69 7.35 -10.03 -0.39
C SER A 69 7.96 -9.06 0.62
N LEU A 70 8.21 -7.80 0.26
CA LEU A 70 8.62 -6.77 1.22
C LEU A 70 7.52 -6.57 2.28
N LEU A 71 6.26 -6.45 1.87
CA LEU A 71 5.11 -6.30 2.76
C LEU A 71 4.94 -7.49 3.72
N ASN A 72 5.24 -8.72 3.30
CA ASN A 72 5.10 -9.92 4.14
C ASN A 72 6.40 -10.35 4.83
N LYS A 73 7.52 -9.65 4.57
CA LYS A 73 8.82 -9.94 5.16
C LYS A 73 8.75 -9.87 6.69
N PRO A 74 9.13 -10.94 7.42
CA PRO A 74 9.02 -10.97 8.87
C PRO A 74 10.10 -10.10 9.53
N ALA A 75 9.70 -9.23 10.45
CA ALA A 75 10.62 -8.39 11.22
C ALA A 75 11.09 -9.10 12.51
N ASN A 76 11.95 -10.11 12.34
CA ASN A 76 12.35 -11.02 13.43
C ASN A 76 13.47 -10.46 14.33
N THR A 77 14.31 -9.59 13.78
CA THR A 77 15.44 -8.98 14.49
C THR A 77 15.20 -7.49 14.74
N ALA A 78 16.03 -6.88 15.60
CA ALA A 78 15.98 -5.43 15.82
C ALA A 78 16.35 -4.65 14.55
N GLU A 79 17.25 -5.20 13.74
CA GLU A 79 17.65 -4.62 12.45
C GLU A 79 16.50 -4.70 11.44
N ASP A 80 15.81 -5.84 11.33
CA ASP A 80 14.64 -5.97 10.45
C ASP A 80 13.52 -4.99 10.81
N LYS A 81 13.33 -4.72 12.11
CA LYS A 81 12.34 -3.74 12.57
C LYS A 81 12.75 -2.31 12.25
N ALA A 82 14.04 -1.99 12.35
CA ALA A 82 14.55 -0.67 12.00
C ALA A 82 14.45 -0.39 10.48
N GLN A 83 14.60 -1.43 9.65
CA GLN A 83 14.49 -1.34 8.19
C GLN A 83 13.04 -1.42 7.67
N ARG A 84 12.09 -1.69 8.56
CA ARG A 84 10.72 -2.03 8.15
C ARG A 84 10.03 -0.88 7.40
N ASP A 85 10.22 0.34 7.87
CA ASP A 85 9.58 1.51 7.27
C ASP A 85 10.13 1.75 5.85
N ASP A 86 11.45 1.73 5.67
CA ASP A 86 12.10 1.80 4.35
C ASP A 86 11.64 0.68 3.39
N ASP A 87 11.50 -0.56 3.89
CA ASP A 87 10.98 -1.70 3.10
C ASP A 87 9.53 -1.44 2.64
N LEU A 88 8.72 -0.80 3.48
CA LEU A 88 7.33 -0.46 3.18
C LEU A 88 7.22 0.73 2.23
N GLU A 89 8.07 1.74 2.37
CA GLU A 89 8.17 2.86 1.42
C GLU A 89 8.58 2.36 0.04
N THR A 90 9.61 1.52 -0.03
CA THR A 90 10.04 0.87 -1.28
C THR A 90 8.90 0.04 -1.90
N ALA A 91 8.16 -0.72 -1.09
CA ALA A 91 7.01 -1.48 -1.58
C ALA A 91 5.90 -0.56 -2.14
N ALA A 92 5.68 0.60 -1.53
CA ALA A 92 4.72 1.59 -2.02
C ALA A 92 5.13 2.16 -3.38
N GLU A 93 6.40 2.57 -3.53
CA GLU A 93 6.96 3.06 -4.80
C GLU A 93 6.79 2.04 -5.94
N TYR A 94 7.07 0.76 -5.66
CA TYR A 94 6.88 -0.32 -6.63
C TYR A 94 5.40 -0.53 -6.98
N CYS A 95 4.48 -0.39 -6.04
CA CYS A 95 3.04 -0.48 -6.31
C CYS A 95 2.55 0.69 -7.17
N VAL A 96 3.00 1.91 -6.91
CA VAL A 96 2.68 3.12 -7.72
C VAL A 96 3.22 2.95 -9.14
N THR A 97 4.50 2.61 -9.28
CA THR A 97 5.13 2.37 -10.59
C THR A 97 4.38 1.28 -11.38
N ALA A 98 3.99 0.18 -10.72
CA ALA A 98 3.24 -0.89 -11.37
C ALA A 98 1.84 -0.42 -11.79
N ARG A 99 1.14 0.35 -10.95
CA ARG A 99 -0.18 0.92 -11.24
C ARG A 99 -0.14 1.79 -12.50
N GLU A 100 0.78 2.76 -12.54
CA GLU A 100 0.98 3.65 -13.68
C GLU A 100 1.29 2.86 -14.96
N THR A 101 2.14 1.84 -14.85
CA THR A 101 2.46 0.97 -15.99
C THR A 101 1.21 0.25 -16.50
N TYR A 102 0.35 -0.27 -15.62
CA TYR A 102 -0.88 -0.95 -16.03
C TYR A 102 -1.94 -0.01 -16.59
N MET A 103 -2.07 1.20 -16.07
CA MET A 103 -3.00 2.21 -16.58
C MET A 103 -2.68 2.62 -18.03
N ASN A 104 -1.40 2.60 -18.39
CA ASN A 104 -0.93 2.93 -19.74
C ASN A 104 -0.81 1.71 -20.67
N ALA A 105 -0.97 0.49 -20.15
CA ALA A 105 -0.86 -0.74 -20.89
C ALA A 105 -2.22 -1.20 -21.45
N LYS A 106 -2.19 -2.04 -22.48
CA LYS A 106 -3.41 -2.68 -22.96
C LYS A 106 -3.87 -3.76 -21.96
N PRO A 107 -5.18 -3.94 -21.76
CA PRO A 107 -5.74 -4.96 -20.87
C PRO A 107 -5.21 -6.39 -21.06
N GLU A 108 -4.73 -6.75 -22.25
CA GLU A 108 -4.18 -8.07 -22.56
C GLU A 108 -2.71 -8.26 -22.16
N GLU A 109 -2.01 -7.18 -21.78
CA GLU A 109 -0.59 -7.20 -21.44
C GLU A 109 -0.32 -7.51 -19.96
N TYR A 110 -1.36 -7.54 -19.14
CA TYR A 110 -1.27 -7.81 -17.70
C TYR A 110 -2.48 -8.61 -17.20
N GLU A 111 -2.31 -9.29 -16.06
CA GLU A 111 -3.42 -9.94 -15.38
C GLU A 111 -4.21 -8.90 -14.56
N PHE A 112 -5.53 -8.86 -14.72
CA PHE A 112 -6.39 -7.91 -14.01
C PHE A 112 -6.17 -7.90 -12.49
N LYS A 113 -5.93 -9.09 -11.91
CA LYS A 113 -5.62 -9.23 -10.48
C LYS A 113 -4.39 -8.41 -10.08
N ASN A 114 -3.35 -8.33 -10.91
CA ASN A 114 -2.14 -7.57 -10.59
C ASN A 114 -2.43 -6.07 -10.54
N TYR A 115 -3.27 -5.57 -11.45
CA TYR A 115 -3.69 -4.17 -11.40
C TYR A 115 -4.44 -3.84 -10.12
N ILE A 116 -5.44 -4.66 -9.75
CA ILE A 116 -6.19 -4.49 -8.50
C ILE A 116 -5.28 -4.61 -7.27
N ASN A 117 -4.33 -5.55 -7.28
CA ASN A 117 -3.39 -5.75 -6.18
C ASN A 117 -2.54 -4.50 -5.90
N THR A 118 -2.30 -3.61 -6.87
CA THR A 118 -1.61 -2.34 -6.60
C THR A 118 -2.35 -1.49 -5.56
N TYR A 119 -3.68 -1.37 -5.68
CA TYR A 119 -4.52 -0.67 -4.71
C TYR A 119 -4.59 -1.41 -3.38
N VAL A 120 -4.76 -2.74 -3.41
CA VAL A 120 -4.82 -3.54 -2.18
C VAL A 120 -3.52 -3.43 -1.39
N PHE A 121 -2.36 -3.47 -2.04
CA PHE A 121 -1.08 -3.36 -1.34
C PHE A 121 -0.83 -1.95 -0.82
N LEU A 122 -1.17 -0.91 -1.58
CA LEU A 122 -1.07 0.47 -1.09
C LEU A 122 -2.00 0.74 0.09
N GLY A 123 -3.21 0.17 0.10
CA GLY A 123 -4.11 0.24 1.25
C GLY A 123 -3.55 -0.49 2.47
N ARG A 124 -2.96 -1.67 2.29
CA ARG A 124 -2.30 -2.43 3.38
C ARG A 124 -1.09 -1.68 3.93
N ILE A 125 -0.27 -1.08 3.08
CA ILE A 125 0.88 -0.25 3.50
C ILE A 125 0.39 0.98 4.27
N SER A 126 -0.67 1.64 3.79
CA SER A 126 -1.28 2.77 4.47
C SER A 126 -1.75 2.40 5.88
N ASN A 127 -2.40 1.24 6.05
CA ASN A 127 -2.77 0.72 7.37
C ASN A 127 -1.55 0.51 8.29
N LEU A 128 -0.42 0.01 7.76
CA LEU A 128 0.80 -0.20 8.56
C LEU A 128 1.43 1.11 9.02
N PHE A 129 1.25 2.20 8.27
CA PHE A 129 1.65 3.55 8.66
C PHE A 129 0.57 4.30 9.46
N ASN A 130 -0.49 3.61 9.90
CA ASN A 130 -1.65 4.21 10.57
C ASN A 130 -2.35 5.32 9.76
N ARG A 131 -2.20 5.31 8.42
CA ARG A 131 -2.88 6.21 7.49
C ARG A 131 -4.21 5.58 7.08
N PHE A 132 -5.11 5.38 8.04
CA PHE A 132 -6.33 4.58 7.85
C PHE A 132 -7.28 5.16 6.80
N LYS A 133 -7.41 6.49 6.73
CA LYS A 133 -8.16 7.18 5.67
C LYS A 133 -7.62 6.88 4.28
N GLN A 134 -6.30 6.94 4.10
CA GLN A 134 -5.67 6.57 2.83
C GLN A 134 -5.92 5.09 2.51
N ALA A 135 -5.88 4.21 3.51
CA ALA A 135 -6.22 2.81 3.32
C ALA A 135 -7.66 2.61 2.82
N VAL A 136 -8.64 3.31 3.43
CA VAL A 136 -10.03 3.34 2.99
C VAL A 136 -10.15 3.83 1.54
N ARG A 137 -9.48 4.93 1.19
CA ARG A 137 -9.47 5.47 -0.19
C ARG A 137 -8.95 4.43 -1.19
N GLU A 138 -7.83 3.78 -0.88
CA GLU A 138 -7.22 2.77 -1.76
C GLU A 138 -8.09 1.52 -1.92
N PHE A 139 -8.63 0.97 -0.83
CA PHE A 139 -9.52 -0.19 -0.90
C PHE A 139 -10.84 0.13 -1.58
N SER A 140 -11.39 1.33 -1.40
CA SER A 140 -12.63 1.77 -2.06
C SER A 140 -12.44 1.89 -3.56
N LYS A 141 -11.32 2.48 -4.02
CA LYS A 141 -10.95 2.49 -5.44
C LYS A 141 -10.81 1.07 -6.01
N ALA A 142 -10.17 0.16 -5.27
CA ALA A 142 -10.05 -1.24 -5.69
C ALA A 142 -11.42 -1.91 -5.88
N LEU A 143 -12.36 -1.67 -4.94
CA LEU A 143 -13.71 -2.22 -4.99
C LEU A 143 -14.50 -1.67 -6.17
N ASP A 144 -14.48 -0.34 -6.37
CA ASP A 144 -15.16 0.34 -7.47
C ASP A 144 -14.71 -0.19 -8.84
N ILE A 145 -13.40 -0.35 -9.06
CA ILE A 145 -12.87 -0.96 -10.29
C ILE A 145 -13.40 -2.39 -10.46
N CYS A 146 -13.46 -3.18 -9.38
CA CYS A 146 -13.99 -4.54 -9.45
C CYS A 146 -15.50 -4.59 -9.69
N GLU A 147 -16.27 -3.59 -9.28
CA GLU A 147 -17.71 -3.49 -9.56
C GLU A 147 -17.99 -3.22 -11.03
N HIS A 148 -17.10 -2.49 -11.71
CA HIS A 148 -17.29 -2.05 -13.09
C HIS A 148 -16.52 -2.86 -14.14
N ASP A 149 -15.56 -3.71 -13.74
CA ASP A 149 -14.79 -4.57 -14.67
C ASP A 149 -15.26 -6.04 -14.65
N GLN A 150 -15.60 -6.59 -15.82
CA GLN A 150 -16.07 -7.97 -15.98
C GLN A 150 -15.00 -9.04 -15.69
N ARG A 151 -13.72 -8.66 -15.67
CA ARG A 151 -12.60 -9.55 -15.32
C ARG A 151 -12.50 -9.80 -13.82
N ALA A 152 -13.17 -8.98 -13.00
CA ALA A 152 -13.16 -9.12 -11.56
C ALA A 152 -13.82 -10.42 -11.11
N THR A 153 -13.10 -11.18 -10.28
CA THR A 153 -13.63 -12.41 -9.70
C THR A 153 -14.37 -12.11 -8.39
N TRP A 154 -15.24 -13.03 -7.96
CA TRP A 154 -15.86 -12.94 -6.64
C TRP A 154 -14.81 -12.84 -5.52
N ARG A 155 -13.66 -13.50 -5.71
CA ARG A 155 -12.58 -13.52 -4.73
C ARG A 155 -11.95 -12.15 -4.57
N ASN A 156 -11.72 -11.44 -5.68
CA ASN A 156 -11.22 -10.06 -5.62
C ASN A 156 -12.16 -9.18 -4.79
N LYS A 157 -13.47 -9.22 -5.08
CA LYS A 157 -14.46 -8.40 -4.37
C LYS A 157 -14.52 -8.72 -2.88
N ALA A 158 -14.59 -10.00 -2.53
CA ALA A 158 -14.71 -10.43 -1.13
C ALA A 158 -13.45 -10.10 -0.30
N GLU A 159 -12.25 -10.32 -0.85
CA GLU A 159 -11.00 -9.95 -0.18
C GLU A 159 -10.91 -8.43 0.02
N ILE A 160 -11.33 -7.62 -0.97
CA ILE A 160 -11.35 -6.15 -0.83
C ILE A 160 -12.36 -5.71 0.22
N CYS A 161 -13.57 -6.28 0.25
CA CYS A 161 -14.56 -6.00 1.30
C CYS A 161 -13.98 -6.27 2.70
N LEU A 162 -13.23 -7.38 2.88
CA LEU A 162 -12.56 -7.69 4.14
C LEU A 162 -11.57 -6.59 4.54
N PHE A 163 -10.71 -6.17 3.62
CA PHE A 163 -9.72 -5.12 3.88
C PHE A 163 -10.37 -3.76 4.14
N LEU A 164 -11.40 -3.40 3.37
CA LEU A 164 -12.13 -2.14 3.53
C LEU A 164 -12.87 -2.10 4.88
N GLY A 165 -13.51 -3.21 5.28
CA GLY A 165 -14.14 -3.33 6.59
C GLY A 165 -13.16 -3.14 7.74
N GLY A 166 -11.99 -3.79 7.68
CA GLY A 166 -10.94 -3.60 8.68
C GLY A 166 -10.31 -2.21 8.67
N ALA A 167 -10.23 -1.55 7.51
CA ALA A 167 -9.78 -0.15 7.44
C ALA A 167 -10.78 0.80 8.11
N TYR A 168 -12.08 0.61 7.90
CA TYR A 168 -13.11 1.37 8.61
C TYR A 168 -13.15 1.06 10.12
N GLU A 169 -12.84 -0.18 10.54
CA GLU A 169 -12.63 -0.53 11.95
C GLU A 169 -11.55 0.36 12.57
N ASN A 170 -10.39 0.49 11.91
CA ASN A 170 -9.30 1.33 12.39
C ASN A 170 -9.60 2.84 12.36
N CYS A 171 -10.53 3.28 11.52
CA CYS A 171 -11.03 4.66 11.51
C CYS A 171 -12.12 4.92 12.57
N GLU A 172 -12.47 3.93 13.41
CA GLU A 172 -13.59 4.02 14.35
C GLU A 172 -14.94 4.36 13.67
N LYS A 173 -15.12 3.94 12.41
CA LYS A 173 -16.32 4.15 11.59
C LYS A 173 -17.09 2.83 11.39
N PRO A 174 -17.66 2.22 12.46
CA PRO A 174 -18.18 0.86 12.40
C PRO A 174 -19.37 0.72 11.45
N LYS A 175 -20.21 1.74 11.33
CA LYS A 175 -21.35 1.72 10.40
C LYS A 175 -20.91 1.59 8.94
N ALA A 176 -19.92 2.38 8.52
CA ALA A 176 -19.37 2.31 7.17
C ALA A 176 -18.67 0.97 6.92
N GLY A 177 -17.94 0.45 7.92
CA GLY A 177 -17.33 -0.88 7.86
C GLY A 177 -18.36 -2.00 7.67
N ILE A 178 -19.48 -1.95 8.39
CA ILE A 178 -20.59 -2.90 8.24
C ILE A 178 -21.19 -2.84 6.83
N GLU A 179 -21.43 -1.63 6.31
CA GLU A 179 -21.97 -1.42 4.96
C GLU A 179 -21.02 -1.96 3.88
N ALA A 180 -19.71 -1.79 4.04
CA ALA A 180 -18.69 -2.30 3.13
C ALA A 180 -18.53 -3.84 3.16
N LEU A 181 -18.72 -4.48 4.32
CA LEU A 181 -18.52 -5.93 4.49
C LEU A 181 -19.70 -6.78 4.02
N LYS A 182 -20.94 -6.29 4.19
CA LYS A 182 -22.17 -7.05 3.89
C LYS A 182 -22.17 -7.63 2.46
N PRO A 183 -21.85 -6.86 1.40
CA PRO A 183 -21.76 -7.41 0.04
C PRO A 183 -20.77 -8.58 -0.08
N GLY A 184 -19.63 -8.51 0.61
CA GLY A 184 -18.63 -9.58 0.63
C GLY A 184 -19.15 -10.86 1.28
N VAL A 185 -19.82 -10.75 2.43
CA VAL A 185 -20.42 -11.90 3.14
C VAL A 185 -21.51 -12.57 2.29
N GLU A 186 -22.39 -11.77 1.68
CA GLU A 186 -23.46 -12.27 0.81
C GLU A 186 -22.89 -12.99 -0.42
N LEU A 187 -21.88 -12.38 -1.06
CA LEU A 187 -21.21 -12.94 -2.22
C LEU A 187 -20.55 -14.30 -1.90
N ILE A 188 -19.77 -14.38 -0.83
CA ILE A 188 -19.11 -15.64 -0.44
C ILE A 188 -20.12 -16.71 -0.04
N THR A 189 -21.19 -16.33 0.66
CA THR A 189 -22.27 -17.27 1.01
C THR A 189 -22.89 -17.89 -0.23
N ALA A 190 -23.17 -17.08 -1.26
CA ALA A 190 -23.70 -17.57 -2.52
C ALA A 190 -22.71 -18.47 -3.29
N GLU A 191 -21.40 -18.23 -3.20
CA GLU A 191 -20.38 -19.07 -3.82
C GLU A 191 -20.19 -20.42 -3.11
N ILE A 192 -20.31 -20.47 -1.78
CA ILE A 192 -20.26 -21.72 -0.99
C ILE A 192 -21.37 -22.70 -1.39
N GLU A 193 -22.55 -22.18 -1.75
CA GLU A 193 -23.69 -23.00 -2.19
C GLU A 193 -23.47 -23.65 -3.55
N LYS A 194 -22.66 -23.01 -4.41
CA LYS A 194 -22.34 -23.50 -5.76
C LYS A 194 -21.16 -24.45 -5.78
N GLU A 195 -20.27 -24.37 -4.79
CA GLU A 195 -19.03 -25.14 -4.77
C GLU A 195 -19.25 -26.59 -4.30
N SER A 196 -18.72 -27.52 -5.10
CA SER A 196 -18.79 -28.96 -4.87
C SER A 196 -17.44 -29.55 -4.46
N ASP A 197 -16.34 -28.87 -4.76
CA ASP A 197 -15.01 -29.27 -4.35
C ASP A 197 -14.78 -28.98 -2.86
N PRO A 198 -14.49 -30.00 -2.02
CA PRO A 198 -14.37 -29.80 -0.57
C PRO A 198 -13.22 -28.87 -0.16
N GLU A 199 -12.12 -28.84 -0.91
CA GLU A 199 -10.95 -28.02 -0.57
C GLU A 199 -11.22 -26.55 -0.86
N LYS A 200 -11.79 -26.24 -2.03
CA LYS A 200 -12.24 -24.89 -2.37
C LYS A 200 -13.37 -24.41 -1.47
N LYS A 201 -14.32 -25.30 -1.15
CA LYS A 201 -15.40 -24.98 -0.22
C LYS A 201 -14.86 -24.61 1.16
N LYS A 202 -13.85 -25.32 1.65
CA LYS A 202 -13.17 -24.95 2.89
C LYS A 202 -12.52 -23.56 2.81
N GLN A 203 -11.80 -23.26 1.73
CA GLN A 203 -11.20 -21.92 1.55
C GLN A 203 -12.25 -20.79 1.54
N LEU A 204 -13.40 -21.04 0.93
CA LEU A 204 -14.54 -20.11 0.97
C LEU A 204 -15.12 -19.96 2.37
N GLU A 205 -15.25 -21.06 3.12
CA GLU A 205 -15.74 -21.05 4.50
C GLU A 205 -14.77 -20.32 5.44
N ASP A 206 -13.46 -20.49 5.25
CA ASP A 206 -12.41 -19.77 5.99
C ASP A 206 -12.54 -18.26 5.74
N LEU A 207 -12.63 -17.82 4.47
CA LEU A 207 -12.81 -16.40 4.12
C LEU A 207 -14.15 -15.83 4.64
N ARG A 208 -15.24 -16.62 4.61
CA ARG A 208 -16.51 -16.21 5.21
C ARG A 208 -16.37 -15.99 6.71
N SER A 209 -15.62 -16.87 7.39
CA SER A 209 -15.35 -16.73 8.82
C SER A 209 -14.65 -15.40 9.10
N ASP A 210 -13.57 -15.10 8.38
CA ASP A 210 -12.83 -13.85 8.54
C ASP A 210 -13.74 -12.62 8.36
N LEU A 211 -14.53 -12.58 7.29
CA LEU A 211 -15.51 -11.51 7.03
C LEU A 211 -16.54 -11.38 8.16
N THR A 212 -17.07 -12.50 8.65
CA THR A 212 -18.09 -12.51 9.70
C THR A 212 -17.51 -12.08 11.05
N ASP A 213 -16.25 -12.43 11.33
CA ASP A 213 -15.56 -12.05 12.55
C ASP A 213 -15.32 -10.54 12.60
N VAL A 214 -14.92 -9.92 11.48
CA VAL A 214 -14.81 -8.44 11.40
C VAL A 214 -16.18 -7.79 11.54
N LEU A 215 -17.20 -8.31 10.83
CA LEU A 215 -18.57 -7.78 10.90
C LEU A 215 -19.09 -7.80 12.35
N LYS A 216 -18.83 -8.87 13.09
CA LYS A 216 -19.26 -8.99 14.50
C LYS A 216 -18.60 -7.97 15.41
N ARG A 217 -17.30 -7.70 15.23
CA ARG A 217 -16.59 -6.65 16.00
C ARG A 217 -17.17 -5.28 15.73
N LEU A 218 -17.35 -4.92 14.46
CA LEU A 218 -17.98 -3.65 14.09
C LEU A 218 -19.42 -3.50 14.61
N GLU A 219 -20.19 -4.59 14.64
CA GLU A 219 -21.54 -4.58 15.24
C GLU A 219 -21.53 -4.45 16.77
N GLU A 220 -20.44 -4.83 17.45
CA GLU A 220 -20.22 -4.59 18.87
C GLU A 220 -19.82 -3.13 19.09
N ASP A 221 -18.87 -2.62 18.32
CA ASP A 221 -18.42 -1.22 18.36
C ASP A 221 -19.56 -0.24 18.09
N LEU A 222 -20.39 -0.51 17.07
CA LEU A 222 -21.55 0.32 16.76
C LEU A 222 -22.56 0.37 17.93
N LYS A 223 -22.79 -0.77 18.59
CA LYS A 223 -23.66 -0.80 19.78
C LYS A 223 -23.06 -0.03 20.94
N GLU A 224 -21.75 -0.08 21.13
CA GLU A 224 -21.07 0.72 22.16
C GLU A 224 -21.22 2.21 21.87
N GLN A 225 -20.94 2.64 20.64
CA GLN A 225 -21.13 4.02 20.17
C GLN A 225 -22.58 4.49 20.31
N GLU A 226 -23.58 3.67 20.00
CA GLU A 226 -25.00 4.02 20.16
C GLU A 226 -25.41 4.19 21.64
N ASN A 227 -24.74 3.51 22.57
CA ASN A 227 -25.06 3.52 23.99
C ASN A 227 -24.23 4.52 24.81
N ASP A 228 -23.22 5.17 24.23
CA ASP A 228 -22.37 6.18 24.88
C ASP A 228 -22.50 7.57 24.22
N PRO A 229 -23.31 8.48 24.78
CA PRO A 229 -23.45 9.85 24.27
C PRO A 229 -22.20 10.73 24.38
N GLU A 230 -21.22 10.38 25.22
CA GLU A 230 -19.95 11.11 25.30
C GLU A 230 -19.05 10.71 24.13
N LEU A 231 -18.96 9.42 23.83
CA LEU A 231 -18.24 8.89 22.66
C LEU A 231 -18.79 9.48 21.36
N GLN A 232 -20.12 9.61 21.23
CA GLN A 232 -20.74 10.26 20.06
C GLN A 232 -20.30 11.71 19.86
N LYS A 233 -20.10 12.46 20.95
CA LYS A 233 -19.62 13.86 20.86
C LYS A 233 -18.15 13.93 20.50
N GLU A 234 -17.36 13.01 21.01
CA GLU A 234 -15.93 12.93 20.70
C GLU A 234 -15.71 12.59 19.23
N LEU A 235 -16.41 11.58 18.71
CA LEU A 235 -16.36 11.19 17.30
C LEU A 235 -16.83 12.32 16.38
N ALA A 236 -17.93 13.01 16.71
CA ALA A 236 -18.40 14.14 15.92
C ALA A 236 -17.37 15.28 15.87
N LYS A 237 -16.64 15.52 16.98
CA LYS A 237 -15.58 16.53 17.03
C LYS A 237 -14.36 16.10 16.21
N GLN A 238 -14.00 14.82 16.24
CA GLN A 238 -12.94 14.27 15.39
C GLN A 238 -13.30 14.41 13.91
N GLU A 239 -14.55 14.11 13.52
CA GLU A 239 -15.00 14.29 12.13
C GLU A 239 -14.93 15.75 11.66
N GLU A 240 -15.31 16.72 12.51
CA GLU A 240 -15.19 18.15 12.18
C GLU A 240 -13.72 18.60 12.00
N GLU A 241 -12.82 18.18 12.90
CA GLU A 241 -11.37 18.48 12.78
C GLU A 241 -10.75 17.81 11.56
N GLU A 242 -11.24 16.61 11.20
CA GLU A 242 -10.79 15.83 10.07
C GLU A 242 -11.21 16.40 8.70
N GLU A 243 -12.39 17.03 8.60
CA GLU A 243 -12.85 17.68 7.37
C GLU A 243 -12.04 18.95 7.07
N GLU A 244 -11.61 19.68 8.10
CA GLU A 244 -10.76 20.87 7.94
C GLU A 244 -9.35 20.52 7.42
N GLU A 245 -8.77 19.38 7.80
CA GLU A 245 -7.45 18.96 7.32
C GLU A 245 -7.45 18.42 5.88
N GLU A 246 -8.56 17.84 5.40
CA GLU A 246 -8.66 17.34 4.02
C GLU A 246 -8.81 18.47 2.99
N GLU A 247 -9.39 19.61 3.37
CA GLU A 247 -9.58 20.77 2.47
C GLU A 247 -8.25 21.48 2.14
N ASP A 248 -7.27 21.46 3.05
CA ASP A 248 -5.92 22.04 2.85
C ASP A 248 -4.94 21.12 2.10
N GLY A 249 -5.25 19.82 1.98
CA GLY A 249 -4.35 18.81 1.40
C GLY A 249 -4.59 18.47 -0.08
N GLU A 250 -5.69 18.91 -0.68
CA GLU A 250 -6.04 18.59 -2.08
C GLU A 250 -5.48 19.59 -3.11
N GLU A 251 -4.78 20.66 -2.70
CA GLU A 251 -4.23 21.66 -3.63
C GLU A 251 -2.89 21.27 -4.32
N GLU A 252 -2.21 20.16 -3.96
CA GLU A 252 -0.90 19.81 -4.54
C GLU A 252 -0.86 18.66 -5.58
N GLU A 253 -1.98 17.98 -5.90
CA GLU A 253 -2.03 17.00 -7.00
C GLU A 253 -2.81 17.53 -8.22
N GLY A 254 -2.49 18.75 -8.65
CA GLY A 254 -2.94 19.34 -9.91
C GLY A 254 -1.79 19.43 -10.91
N GLY A 255 -1.27 18.28 -11.37
CA GLY A 255 -0.28 18.22 -12.44
C GLY A 255 -0.88 18.75 -13.75
N GLU A 256 -0.30 19.85 -14.22
CA GLU A 256 -0.62 20.61 -15.43
C GLU A 256 -0.87 19.71 -16.66
N GLU A 257 -2.11 19.68 -17.15
CA GLU A 257 -2.40 19.35 -18.55
C GLU A 257 -2.05 20.58 -19.39
N ASP A 258 -0.79 20.67 -19.84
CA ASP A 258 -0.38 21.62 -20.88
C ASP A 258 -0.94 21.13 -22.23
N ASP A 259 -2.11 21.67 -22.60
CA ASP A 259 -2.60 21.72 -23.98
C ASP A 259 -1.71 22.67 -24.79
N GLU A 260 -0.79 22.12 -25.59
CA GLU A 260 -0.12 22.84 -26.66
C GLU A 260 -1.13 23.18 -27.79
N GLU A 261 -1.78 24.34 -27.71
CA GLU A 261 -2.42 24.97 -28.86
C GLU A 261 -1.85 26.38 -29.16
N GLU A 262 -1.25 26.47 -30.35
CA GLU A 262 -1.13 27.63 -31.25
C GLU A 262 -0.54 28.97 -30.73
N GLU A 263 0.75 29.21 -30.99
CA GLU A 263 1.24 30.58 -31.19
C GLU A 263 1.05 31.03 -32.65
N VAL A 264 0.12 31.97 -32.83
CA VAL A 264 0.05 32.87 -33.97
C VAL A 264 0.89 34.11 -33.65
N ASP A 265 1.89 34.35 -34.50
CA ASP A 265 2.81 35.49 -34.51
C ASP A 265 2.08 36.79 -34.88
N GLU A 266 1.97 37.76 -33.96
CA GLU A 266 1.90 39.19 -34.26
C GLU A 266 2.64 40.02 -33.20
N GLY A 267 3.68 40.72 -33.63
CA GLY A 267 4.43 41.66 -32.79
C GLY A 267 3.84 43.08 -32.77
N GLU A 268 4.12 43.84 -31.70
CA GLU A 268 4.78 45.16 -31.74
C GLU A 268 4.86 45.83 -30.35
N LYS A 269 6.09 46.13 -29.94
CA LYS A 269 6.62 47.33 -29.22
C LYS A 269 5.71 48.23 -28.36
N LYS A 270 6.17 48.50 -27.12
CA LYS A 270 6.73 49.80 -26.58
C LYS A 270 6.70 49.82 -25.04
N GLU A 271 7.84 49.93 -24.36
CA GLU A 271 8.52 51.15 -23.86
C GLU A 271 8.03 51.69 -22.49
N GLU A 272 9.00 51.79 -21.58
CA GLU A 272 9.20 52.75 -20.48
C GLU A 272 8.55 52.58 -19.07
N LYS A 273 9.49 52.41 -18.12
CA LYS A 273 9.54 52.59 -16.64
C LYS A 273 9.37 54.08 -16.23
N PRO A 274 9.54 54.54 -14.95
CA PRO A 274 9.61 53.90 -13.61
C PRO A 274 8.91 54.71 -12.46
N LYS A 275 9.21 54.32 -11.20
CA LYS A 275 9.13 55.02 -9.87
C LYS A 275 7.90 54.68 -9.01
N GLU A 276 7.95 54.59 -7.68
CA GLU A 276 8.94 55.02 -6.68
C GLU A 276 8.79 54.19 -5.37
N GLU A 277 9.74 54.44 -4.49
CA GLU A 277 10.10 53.88 -3.19
C GLU A 277 8.97 53.72 -2.13
N GLU A 278 9.12 52.75 -1.23
CA GLU A 278 9.20 53.09 0.21
C GLU A 278 9.93 52.02 1.04
N LYS A 279 10.72 52.53 2.01
CA LYS A 279 11.62 51.85 2.94
C LYS A 279 10.90 51.30 4.18
N LYS A 280 11.49 50.28 4.82
CA LYS A 280 11.99 50.23 6.23
C LYS A 280 12.54 48.81 6.51
N GLU A 281 13.81 48.62 6.91
CA GLU A 281 14.36 48.69 8.29
C GLU A 281 13.57 47.83 9.29
N ASP A 282 14.12 46.98 10.16
CA ASP A 282 15.47 46.47 10.43
C ASP A 282 15.31 45.23 11.36
N LYS A 283 16.37 44.43 11.50
CA LYS A 283 16.57 43.21 12.32
C LYS A 283 16.28 43.37 13.84
N PRO A 284 16.30 42.32 14.72
CA PRO A 284 17.17 41.14 14.66
C PRO A 284 16.65 39.77 15.18
N LYS A 285 17.48 38.76 14.89
CA LYS A 285 17.58 37.44 15.53
C LYS A 285 17.56 37.52 17.07
N GLU A 286 16.86 36.60 17.69
CA GLU A 286 17.14 36.16 19.05
C GLU A 286 17.37 34.64 19.05
N GLU A 287 18.54 34.26 19.56
CA GLU A 287 18.98 32.89 19.79
C GLU A 287 18.30 32.37 21.06
N GLU A 288 17.63 31.21 20.99
CA GLU A 288 17.22 30.51 22.20
C GLU A 288 18.06 29.26 22.45
N LYS A 289 18.45 29.15 23.72
CA LYS A 289 19.50 28.32 24.27
C LYS A 289 19.05 26.88 24.48
N LYS A 290 20.04 26.00 24.33
CA LYS A 290 20.09 24.66 24.94
C LYS A 290 20.01 24.75 26.47
N GLU A 291 19.20 23.90 27.08
CA GLU A 291 19.42 23.48 28.47
C GLU A 291 19.49 21.95 28.57
N ASP A 292 20.58 21.51 29.19
CA ASP A 292 20.97 20.16 29.52
C ASP A 292 20.08 19.56 30.64
N LYS A 293 19.73 18.28 30.49
CA LYS A 293 19.31 17.43 31.62
C LYS A 293 20.52 16.67 32.16
N PRO A 294 20.80 16.68 33.47
CA PRO A 294 21.80 15.79 34.05
C PRO A 294 21.24 14.40 34.30
N ALA A 295 22.11 13.42 34.08
CA ALA A 295 21.98 12.03 34.50
C ALA A 295 22.10 11.90 36.02
N GLU A 296 21.39 10.94 36.60
CA GLU A 296 21.68 10.43 37.94
C GLU A 296 21.84 8.91 37.91
N GLU A 297 22.96 8.47 38.47
CA GLU A 297 23.46 7.10 38.55
C GLU A 297 22.76 6.26 39.65
N LYS A 298 22.92 4.94 39.47
CA LYS A 298 22.48 3.77 40.26
C LYS A 298 22.94 3.77 41.74
N PRO A 299 22.49 2.82 42.59
CA PRO A 299 23.05 1.44 42.67
C PRO A 299 21.96 0.34 42.88
N LYS A 300 22.05 -0.89 42.34
CA LYS A 300 22.89 -2.09 42.63
C LYS A 300 22.44 -2.92 43.86
N GLU A 301 22.65 -4.24 43.76
CA GLU A 301 22.40 -5.37 44.71
C GLU A 301 21.06 -6.13 44.56
N GLU A 302 20.94 -7.45 44.69
CA GLU A 302 21.85 -8.62 44.71
C GLU A 302 20.98 -9.91 44.66
N GLU A 303 21.56 -10.99 44.14
CA GLU A 303 21.43 -12.40 44.54
C GLU A 303 20.10 -13.22 44.61
N LYS A 304 20.24 -14.43 44.01
CA LYS A 304 19.72 -15.79 44.38
C LYS A 304 18.30 -16.15 43.92
N LYS A 305 17.97 -17.38 43.51
CA LYS A 305 18.62 -18.70 43.62
C LYS A 305 18.00 -19.68 42.60
N GLU A 306 18.73 -20.76 42.35
CA GLU A 306 18.34 -21.96 41.60
C GLU A 306 17.05 -22.61 42.13
N ASP A 307 16.26 -23.24 41.25
CA ASP A 307 15.70 -24.57 41.53
C ASP A 307 15.42 -25.37 40.25
N LYS A 308 15.83 -26.64 40.27
CA LYS A 308 15.64 -27.67 39.23
C LYS A 308 14.27 -28.34 39.41
N PRO A 309 13.64 -28.89 38.35
CA PRO A 309 12.69 -29.98 38.52
C PRO A 309 13.40 -31.33 38.39
N ALA A 310 13.22 -32.20 39.39
CA ALA A 310 13.56 -33.61 39.35
C ALA A 310 12.38 -34.44 38.78
N GLU A 311 12.75 -35.52 38.10
CA GLU A 311 11.92 -36.61 37.60
C GLU A 311 10.96 -37.22 38.64
N GLU A 312 9.83 -37.77 38.17
CA GLU A 312 9.38 -39.15 38.41
C GLU A 312 8.26 -39.49 37.39
N LYS A 313 8.52 -40.35 36.39
CA LYS A 313 8.35 -41.81 36.35
C LYS A 313 6.91 -42.32 36.50
N LYS A 314 6.42 -42.87 35.39
CA LYS A 314 5.71 -44.15 35.18
C LYS A 314 4.69 -44.60 36.24
N GLU A 315 3.44 -44.70 35.80
CA GLU A 315 2.75 -45.99 35.59
C GLU A 315 2.01 -45.96 34.25
#